data_AF-A0A367LTI6-F1
#
_entry.id   AF-A0A367LTI6-F1
#
_cell.length_a   1.000
_cell.length_b   1.000
_cell.length_c   1.000
_cell.angle_alpha   90.00
_cell.angle_beta   90.00
_cell.angle_gamma   90.00
#
_symmetry.space_group_name_H-M   'P 1'
#
loop_
_entity.id
_entity.type
_entity.pdbx_description
1 polymer ?
#
loop_
_entity_poly.entity_id
_entity_poly.type
_entity_poly.pdbx_seq_one_letter_code
_entity_poly.pdbx_strand_id
1 'polypeptide(L)' 'AAAGEGRAYLAENAKREGVTVLPSGLQFEVLSTGEGAKPSREDTVRTHYHGTLIDGTVFDSSYQRGQPAEFPVGGVIAG' A
#
# COMPACT_ATOMS: atom_id res chain seq x y z
N ALA A 1 5.97 -2.26 -22.25
CA ALA A 1 6.36 -0.93 -21.74
C ALA A 1 5.60 -0.60 -20.44
N ALA A 2 5.72 -1.47 -19.43
CA ALA A 2 4.97 -1.36 -18.16
C ALA A 2 5.32 -0.11 -17.32
N ALA A 3 6.53 0.43 -17.50
CA ALA A 3 6.95 1.65 -16.80
C ALA A 3 6.21 2.92 -17.27
N GLY A 4 5.68 2.94 -18.50
CA GLY A 4 4.94 4.10 -19.03
C GLY A 4 3.54 4.21 -18.40
N GLU A 5 2.81 3.09 -18.42
CA GLU A 5 1.45 3.00 -17.85
C GLU A 5 1.45 3.25 -16.34
N GLY A 6 2.43 2.70 -15.61
CA GLY A 6 2.57 2.94 -14.16
C GLY A 6 2.82 4.42 -13.83
N ARG A 7 3.65 5.13 -14.60
CA ARG A 7 3.88 6.57 -14.41
C ARG A 7 2.63 7.39 -14.70
N ALA A 8 1.90 7.07 -15.75
CA ALA A 8 0.64 7.74 -16.08
C ALA A 8 -0.41 7.53 -14.98
N TYR A 9 -0.53 6.31 -14.47
CA TYR A 9 -1.40 5.98 -13.34
C TYR A 9 -1.05 6.82 -12.11
N LEU A 10 0.22 6.85 -11.71
CA LEU A 10 0.67 7.64 -10.56
C LEU A 10 0.46 9.14 -10.77
N ALA A 11 0.70 9.66 -11.98
CA ALA A 11 0.48 11.07 -12.28
C ALA A 11 -1.01 11.47 -12.18
N GLU A 12 -1.91 10.58 -12.56
CA GLU A 12 -3.35 10.81 -12.42
C GLU A 12 -3.82 10.62 -10.97
N ASN A 13 -3.34 9.58 -10.30
CA ASN A 13 -3.70 9.28 -8.91
C ASN A 13 -3.29 10.40 -7.95
N ALA A 14 -2.14 11.05 -8.19
CA ALA A 14 -1.67 12.19 -7.41
C ALA A 14 -2.61 13.40 -7.41
N LYS A 15 -3.54 13.50 -8.38
CA LYS A 15 -4.51 14.60 -8.48
C LYS A 15 -5.79 14.33 -7.70
N ARG A 16 -6.01 13.09 -7.25
CA ARG A 16 -7.22 12.71 -6.52
C ARG A 16 -7.23 13.35 -5.14
N GLU A 17 -8.40 13.80 -4.71
CA GLU A 17 -8.61 14.26 -3.34
C GLU A 17 -8.32 13.13 -2.35
N GLY A 18 -7.68 13.47 -1.22
CA GLY A 18 -7.28 12.50 -0.19
C GLY A 18 -5.93 11.81 -0.43
N VAL A 19 -5.38 11.87 -1.65
CA VAL A 19 -4.07 11.30 -1.95
C VAL A 19 -2.95 12.24 -1.48
N THR A 20 -2.04 11.69 -0.69
CA THR A 20 -0.80 12.34 -0.26
C THR A 20 0.38 11.71 -1.00
N VAL A 21 1.26 12.56 -1.57
CA VAL A 21 2.49 12.14 -2.25
C VAL A 21 3.69 12.43 -1.35
N LEU A 22 4.49 11.41 -1.07
CA LEU A 22 5.72 11.53 -0.29
C LEU A 22 6.93 11.88 -1.18
N PRO A 23 8.04 12.40 -0.61
CA PRO A 23 9.27 12.64 -1.35
C PRO A 23 9.88 11.38 -2.00
N SER A 24 9.58 10.18 -1.48
CA SER A 24 9.99 8.90 -2.10
C SER A 24 9.26 8.61 -3.42
N GLY A 25 8.17 9.32 -3.69
CA GLY A 25 7.24 9.02 -4.78
C GLY A 25 6.06 8.14 -4.36
N LEU A 26 6.06 7.59 -3.13
CA LEU A 26 4.93 6.85 -2.58
C LEU A 26 3.68 7.73 -2.54
N GLN A 27 2.55 7.16 -2.95
CA GLN A 27 1.24 7.77 -2.82
C GLN A 27 0.38 6.93 -1.88
N PHE A 28 -0.27 7.58 -0.91
CA PHE A 28 -1.21 6.91 -0.03
C PHE A 28 -2.42 7.79 0.23
N GLU A 29 -3.52 7.15 0.61
CA GLU A 29 -4.77 7.78 1.01
C GLU A 29 -5.20 7.14 2.33
N VAL A 30 -5.50 7.95 3.34
CA VAL A 30 -5.98 7.46 4.64
C VAL A 30 -7.50 7.42 4.60
N LEU A 31 -8.07 6.23 4.41
CA LEU A 31 -9.52 6.04 4.38
C LEU A 31 -10.14 6.12 5.79
N SER A 32 -9.43 5.58 6.79
CA SER A 32 -9.84 5.62 8.19
C SER A 32 -8.59 5.69 9.06
N THR A 33 -8.56 6.66 9.98
CA THR A 33 -7.43 6.86 10.89
C THR A 33 -7.63 6.04 12.15
N GLY A 34 -6.66 5.19 12.47
CA GLY A 34 -6.62 4.49 13.76
C GLY A 34 -6.05 5.36 14.88
N GLU A 35 -6.41 5.05 16.12
CA GLU A 35 -5.97 5.78 17.33
C GLU A 35 -4.77 5.11 18.05
N GLY A 36 -4.30 3.97 17.51
CA GLY A 36 -3.21 3.20 18.09
C GLY A 36 -1.82 3.81 17.84
N ALA A 37 -0.81 3.22 18.48
CA ALA A 37 0.57 3.58 18.24
C ALA A 37 0.98 3.32 16.78
N LYS A 38 1.80 4.21 16.22
CA LYS A 38 2.41 4.00 14.90
C LYS A 38 3.55 2.98 15.05
N PRO A 39 3.60 1.93 14.22
CA PRO A 39 4.67 0.95 14.30
C PRO A 39 6.02 1.55 13.88
N SER A 40 7.07 1.12 14.55
CA SER A 40 8.47 1.36 14.23
C SER A 40 9.02 0.30 13.26
N ARG A 41 10.27 0.43 12.82
CA ARG A 41 10.88 -0.52 11.87
C ARG A 41 11.17 -1.88 12.51
N GLU A 42 11.31 -1.90 13.82
CA GLU A 42 11.63 -3.06 14.64
C GLU A 42 10.37 -3.87 15.01
N ASP A 43 9.19 -3.29 14.83
CA ASP A 43 7.92 -3.92 15.18
C ASP A 43 7.48 -4.99 14.18
N THR A 44 6.57 -5.84 14.65
CA THR A 44 5.80 -6.77 13.83
C THR A 44 4.36 -6.29 13.77
N VAL A 45 3.80 -6.22 12.55
CA VAL A 45 2.40 -5.83 12.31
C VAL A 45 1.59 -7.02 11.85
N ARG A 46 0.31 -7.04 12.24
CA ARG A 46 -0.68 -8.00 11.75
C ARG A 46 -1.74 -7.26 10.96
N THR A 47 -1.91 -7.61 9.68
CA THR A 47 -2.76 -6.84 8.77
C THR A 47 -3.58 -7.74 7.86
N HIS A 48 -4.74 -7.22 7.48
CA HIS A 48 -5.37 -7.63 6.24
C HIS A 48 -4.94 -6.68 5.12
N TYR A 49 -4.60 -7.25 3.96
CA TYR A 49 -4.26 -6.55 2.73
C TYR A 49 -4.87 -7.22 1.50
N HIS A 50 -4.98 -6.42 0.43
CA HIS A 50 -5.38 -6.84 -0.91
C HIS A 50 -4.52 -6.08 -1.92
N GLY A 51 -3.72 -6.81 -2.70
CA GLY A 51 -2.78 -6.27 -3.67
C GLY A 51 -3.22 -6.55 -5.10
N THR A 52 -3.35 -5.49 -5.88
CA THR A 52 -3.72 -5.54 -7.31
C THR A 52 -2.67 -4.83 -8.15
N LEU A 53 -2.50 -5.29 -9.40
CA LEU A 53 -1.86 -4.50 -10.44
C LEU A 53 -2.78 -3.34 -10.86
N ILE A 54 -2.25 -2.39 -11.63
CA ILE A 54 -3.00 -1.20 -12.10
C ILE A 54 -4.19 -1.55 -12.99
N ASP A 55 -4.21 -2.75 -13.57
CA ASP A 55 -5.31 -3.29 -14.39
C ASP A 55 -6.39 -4.01 -13.56
N GLY A 56 -6.23 -4.07 -12.23
CA GLY A 56 -7.15 -4.75 -11.32
C GLY A 56 -6.84 -6.23 -11.08
N THR A 57 -5.85 -6.81 -11.77
CA THR A 57 -5.43 -8.19 -11.53
C THR A 57 -4.90 -8.35 -10.12
N VAL A 58 -5.55 -9.20 -9.32
CA VAL A 58 -5.10 -9.54 -7.96
C VAL A 58 -3.85 -10.40 -8.04
N PHE A 59 -2.76 -9.96 -7.40
CA PHE A 59 -1.54 -10.77 -7.28
C PHE A 59 -1.42 -11.41 -5.90
N ASP A 60 -2.02 -10.81 -4.86
CA ASP A 60 -1.99 -11.35 -3.51
C ASP A 60 -3.14 -10.78 -2.64
N SER A 61 -3.75 -11.60 -1.78
CA SER A 61 -4.78 -11.14 -0.86
C SER A 61 -4.93 -12.01 0.38
N SER A 62 -4.78 -11.39 1.55
CA SER A 62 -5.10 -12.01 2.84
C SER A 62 -6.60 -12.30 3.02
N TYR A 63 -7.47 -11.47 2.44
CA TYR A 63 -8.92 -11.66 2.50
C TYR A 63 -9.34 -12.93 1.76
N GLN A 64 -8.76 -13.21 0.59
CA GLN A 64 -9.01 -14.46 -0.14
C GLN A 64 -8.51 -15.70 0.62
N ARG A 65 -7.47 -15.55 1.45
CA ARG A 65 -6.99 -16.60 2.35
C ARG A 65 -7.84 -16.74 3.63
N GLY A 66 -8.72 -15.79 3.93
CA GLY A 66 -9.58 -15.81 5.12
C GLY A 66 -8.86 -15.54 6.45
N GLN A 67 -7.60 -15.11 6.44
CA GLN A 67 -6.84 -14.84 7.67
C GLN A 67 -5.81 -13.71 7.45
N PRO A 68 -5.52 -12.91 8.50
CA PRO A 68 -4.52 -11.85 8.40
C PRO A 68 -3.12 -12.43 8.23
N ALA A 69 -2.19 -11.59 7.79
CA ALA A 69 -0.78 -11.93 7.71
C ALA A 69 0.04 -11.08 8.70
N GLU A 70 1.13 -11.65 9.18
CA GLU A 70 2.06 -11.01 10.10
C GLU A 70 3.39 -10.74 9.40
N PHE A 71 3.92 -9.53 9.58
CA PHE A 71 5.15 -9.09 8.91
C PHE A 71 6.02 -8.25 9.85
N PRO A 72 7.35 -8.45 9.85
CA PRO A 72 8.27 -7.47 10.40
C PRO A 72 8.28 -6.22 9.52
N VAL A 73 8.11 -5.03 10.10
CA VAL A 73 8.00 -3.77 9.34
C VAL A 73 9.26 -3.50 8.51
N GLY A 74 10.45 -3.83 9.03
CA GLY A 74 11.71 -3.70 8.31
C GLY A 74 11.95 -4.75 7.21
N GLY A 75 11.14 -5.81 7.13
CA GLY A 75 11.33 -6.92 6.20
C GLY A 75 10.46 -6.91 4.95
N VAL A 76 9.57 -5.92 4.81
CA VAL A 76 8.72 -5.74 3.63
C VAL A 76 9.36 -4.82 2.60
N ILE A 77 8.79 -4.79 1.38
CA ILE A 77 9.23 -3.89 0.32
C ILE A 77 9.14 -2.42 0.77
N ALA A 78 10.07 -1.60 0.30
CA ALA A 78 9.99 -0.16 0.52
C ALA A 78 8.79 0.41 -0.23
N GLY A 79 8.04 1.28 0.46
CA GLY A 79 6.98 2.10 -0.11
C GLY A 79 7.51 3.36 -0.75
#